data_AF-A0A9X3L2I5-F1
#
_entry.id   AF-A0A9X3L2I5-F1
#
_cell.length_a   1.000
_cell.length_b   1.000
_cell.length_c   1.000
_cell.angle_alpha   90.00
_cell.angle_beta   90.00
_cell.angle_gamma   90.00
#
_symmetry.space_group_name_H-M   'P 1'
#
loop_
_entity.id
_entity.type
_entity.pdbx_description
1 polymer ?
#
loop_
_entity_poly.entity_id
_entity_poly.type
_entity_poly.pdbx_seq_one_letter_code
_entity_poly.pdbx_strand_id
1 'polypeptide(L)'
;MNNEPVNKYFGTPMSEWIARVPNELGVDAVGLWQIIPVGADHFGLSGAELEDFSRRCIVALLEKGAVPVRPAPSPIFWEPDSAYQGSHEDIARQVVDEWKSNKLVPDHDGLWFCLPGDCTA
;
A
#
# COMPACT_ATOMS: atom_id res chain seq x y z
N MET A 1 5.13 23.34 -16.46
CA MET A 1 3.96 22.54 -16.03
C MET A 1 4.40 21.09 -16.14
N ASN A 2 4.70 20.44 -15.02
CA ASN A 2 4.91 19.00 -15.05
C ASN A 2 3.53 18.38 -15.09
N ASN A 3 3.20 17.71 -16.20
CA ASN A 3 1.94 17.00 -16.33
C ASN A 3 1.99 15.81 -15.36
N GLU A 4 0.93 15.65 -14.58
CA GLU A 4 0.77 14.52 -13.69
C GLU A 4 0.77 13.19 -14.49
N PRO A 5 1.45 12.13 -14.02
CA PRO A 5 1.37 10.81 -14.63
C PRO A 5 -0.08 10.31 -14.68
N VAL A 6 -0.44 9.66 -15.78
CA VAL A 6 -1.74 9.02 -15.97
C VAL A 6 -1.56 7.52 -16.12
N ASN A 7 -2.49 6.75 -15.56
CA ASN A 7 -2.47 5.30 -15.66
C ASN A 7 -2.61 4.89 -17.13
N LYS A 8 -1.65 4.11 -17.66
CA LYS A 8 -1.59 3.78 -19.09
C LYS A 8 -2.78 2.98 -19.64
N TYR A 9 -3.55 2.31 -18.77
CA TYR A 9 -4.70 1.49 -19.19
C TYR A 9 -6.03 2.21 -19.06
N PHE A 10 -6.18 3.05 -18.03
CA PHE A 10 -7.45 3.69 -17.69
C PHE A 10 -7.48 5.19 -17.91
N GLY A 11 -6.35 5.82 -18.21
CA GLY A 11 -6.22 7.27 -18.36
C GLY A 11 -6.45 8.06 -17.06
N THR A 12 -6.54 7.36 -15.93
CA THR A 12 -6.80 7.95 -14.60
C THR A 12 -5.57 8.72 -14.12
N PRO A 13 -5.69 9.99 -13.70
CA PRO A 13 -4.61 10.72 -13.06
C PRO A 13 -4.11 10.02 -11.79
N MET A 14 -2.80 10.12 -11.53
CA MET A 14 -2.17 9.44 -10.38
C MET A 14 -2.79 9.85 -9.04
N SER A 15 -3.07 11.14 -8.83
CA SER A 15 -3.75 11.65 -7.62
C SER A 15 -5.13 11.04 -7.42
N GLU A 16 -5.91 10.94 -8.50
CA GLU A 16 -7.22 10.29 -8.49
C GLU A 16 -7.10 8.79 -8.20
N TRP A 17 -6.08 8.12 -8.75
CA TRP A 17 -5.81 6.72 -8.45
C TRP A 17 -5.48 6.51 -6.97
N ILE A 18 -4.56 7.30 -6.42
CA ILE A 18 -4.19 7.25 -4.99
C ILE A 18 -5.43 7.45 -4.12
N ALA A 19 -6.31 8.40 -4.44
CA ALA A 19 -7.54 8.65 -3.70
C ALA A 19 -8.54 7.47 -3.77
N ARG A 20 -8.42 6.59 -4.77
CA ARG A 20 -9.28 5.41 -4.94
C ARG A 20 -8.74 4.16 -4.27
N VAL A 21 -7.44 4.05 -4.04
CA VAL A 21 -6.83 2.87 -3.39
C VAL A 21 -7.56 2.44 -2.11
N PRO A 22 -7.93 3.37 -1.18
CA PRO A 22 -8.64 2.98 0.04
C PRO A 22 -10.07 2.50 -0.15
N ASN A 23 -10.66 2.64 -1.35
CA ASN A 23 -12.00 2.11 -1.61
C ASN A 23 -12.02 0.58 -1.67
N GLU A 24 -10.89 -0.05 -1.98
CA GLU A 24 -10.76 -1.52 -2.01
C GLU A 24 -10.95 -2.13 -0.62
N LEU A 25 -10.61 -1.39 0.44
CA LEU A 25 -10.76 -1.83 1.84
C LEU A 25 -12.20 -2.16 2.25
N GLY A 26 -13.20 -1.69 1.50
CA GLY A 26 -14.60 -2.09 1.72
C GLY A 26 -14.97 -3.44 1.12
N VAL A 27 -14.04 -4.07 0.40
CA VAL A 27 -14.20 -5.35 -0.31
C VAL A 27 -13.16 -6.35 0.18
N ASP A 28 -11.88 -5.97 0.22
CA ASP A 28 -10.77 -6.83 0.62
C ASP A 28 -9.56 -6.03 1.16
N ALA A 29 -8.62 -6.71 1.80
CA ALA A 29 -7.33 -6.16 2.19
C ALA A 29 -6.51 -5.73 0.96
N VAL A 30 -5.68 -4.70 1.12
CA VAL A 30 -4.82 -4.19 0.04
C VAL A 30 -3.38 -4.63 0.29
N GLY A 31 -2.82 -5.41 -0.62
CA GLY A 31 -1.45 -5.90 -0.57
C GLY A 31 -0.45 -4.90 -1.16
N LEU A 32 0.78 -4.87 -0.63
CA LEU A 32 1.86 -4.08 -1.21
C LEU A 32 2.16 -4.52 -2.67
N TRP A 33 1.94 -5.79 -2.98
CA TRP A 33 2.01 -6.37 -4.33
C TRP A 33 0.99 -5.77 -5.32
N GLN A 34 -0.08 -5.12 -4.85
CA GLN A 34 -1.01 -4.38 -5.72
C GLN A 34 -0.53 -2.95 -5.96
N ILE A 35 0.16 -2.35 -4.99
CA ILE A 35 0.59 -0.95 -5.05
C ILE A 35 1.85 -0.80 -5.90
N ILE A 36 2.91 -1.55 -5.57
CA ILE A 36 4.24 -1.36 -6.20
C ILE A 36 4.20 -1.60 -7.72
N PRO A 37 3.63 -2.71 -8.23
CA PRO A 37 3.57 -2.95 -9.67
C PRO A 37 2.67 -1.94 -10.40
N VAL A 38 1.60 -1.42 -9.76
CA VAL A 38 0.79 -0.37 -10.39
C VAL A 38 1.63 0.90 -10.60
N GLY A 39 2.40 1.32 -9.60
CA GLY A 39 3.31 2.47 -9.75
C GLY A 39 4.35 2.25 -10.85
N ALA A 40 5.02 1.09 -10.82
CA ALA A 40 6.09 0.77 -11.76
C ALA A 40 5.56 0.55 -13.19
N ASP A 41 4.58 -0.34 -13.35
CA ASP A 41 4.16 -0.82 -14.66
C ASP A 41 3.08 0.07 -15.28
N HIS A 42 2.16 0.64 -14.49
CA HIS A 42 1.02 1.38 -15.04
C HIS A 42 1.28 2.87 -15.17
N PHE A 43 2.04 3.44 -14.23
CA PHE A 43 2.45 4.84 -14.24
C PHE A 43 3.89 5.04 -14.75
N GLY A 44 4.68 3.97 -14.92
CA GLY A 44 6.04 4.07 -15.43
C GLY A 44 7.02 4.68 -14.42
N LEU A 45 6.69 4.66 -13.13
CA LEU A 45 7.49 5.31 -12.09
C LEU A 45 8.70 4.46 -11.72
N SER A 46 9.77 5.11 -11.30
CA SER A 46 10.97 4.44 -10.79
C SER A 46 11.66 5.29 -9.72
N GLY A 47 12.54 4.67 -8.94
CA GLY A 47 13.30 5.34 -7.89
C GLY A 47 12.39 6.17 -6.95
N ALA A 48 12.78 7.42 -6.71
CA ALA A 48 12.08 8.31 -5.79
C ALA A 48 10.61 8.58 -6.15
N GLU A 49 10.24 8.52 -7.44
CA GLU A 49 8.85 8.74 -7.86
C GLU A 49 7.96 7.54 -7.48
N LEU A 50 8.49 6.32 -7.63
CA LEU A 50 7.80 5.10 -7.22
C LEU A 50 7.69 5.03 -5.69
N GLU A 51 8.73 5.47 -4.98
CA GLU A 51 8.72 5.56 -3.52
C GLU A 51 7.65 6.55 -3.01
N ASP A 52 7.57 7.75 -3.58
CA ASP A 52 6.55 8.73 -3.20
C ASP A 52 5.14 8.24 -3.52
N PHE A 53 4.91 7.66 -4.70
CA PHE A 53 3.63 7.07 -5.05
C PHE A 53 3.21 5.99 -4.05
N SER A 54 4.12 5.08 -3.72
CA SER A 54 3.86 3.97 -2.79
C SER A 54 3.55 4.49 -1.39
N ARG A 55 4.36 5.42 -0.89
CA ARG A 55 4.13 6.09 0.40
C ARG A 55 2.75 6.74 0.44
N ARG A 56 2.37 7.49 -0.60
CA ARG A 56 1.07 8.19 -0.66
C ARG A 56 -0.11 7.23 -0.70
N CYS A 57 0.00 6.10 -1.40
CA CYS A 57 -1.02 5.04 -1.35
C CYS A 57 -1.15 4.46 0.06
N ILE A 58 -0.03 4.17 0.72
CA ILE A 58 -0.03 3.62 2.09
C ILE A 58 -0.63 4.63 3.07
N VAL A 59 -0.25 5.90 3.01
CA VAL A 59 -0.84 6.95 3.86
C VAL A 59 -2.36 7.02 3.65
N ALA A 60 -2.84 6.99 2.41
CA ALA A 60 -4.27 7.02 2.13
C ALA A 60 -5.02 5.81 2.74
N LEU A 61 -4.40 4.62 2.74
CA LEU A 61 -4.95 3.42 3.41
C LEU A 61 -5.02 3.61 4.92
N LEU A 62 -3.94 4.11 5.53
CA LEU A 62 -3.85 4.34 6.98
C LEU A 62 -4.83 5.43 7.44
N GLU A 63 -5.00 6.51 6.66
CA GLU A 63 -6.01 7.55 6.92
C GLU A 63 -7.45 7.02 6.89
N LYS A 64 -7.70 5.94 6.14
CA LYS A 64 -8.99 5.23 6.14
C LYS A 64 -9.18 4.32 7.36
N GLY A 65 -8.16 4.18 8.19
CA GLY A 65 -8.15 3.35 9.39
C GLY A 65 -7.62 1.94 9.18
N ALA A 66 -7.03 1.64 8.02
CA ALA A 66 -6.35 0.37 7.83
C ALA A 66 -5.10 0.28 8.70
N VAL A 67 -4.70 -0.95 9.01
CA VAL A 67 -3.46 -1.25 9.74
C VAL A 67 -2.59 -2.21 8.93
N PRO A 68 -1.25 -2.12 9.03
CA PRO A 68 -0.37 -3.10 8.42
C PRO A 68 -0.59 -4.48 9.05
N VAL A 69 -0.72 -5.50 8.22
CA VAL A 69 -0.91 -6.89 8.65
C VAL A 69 -0.06 -7.85 7.82
N ARG A 70 0.19 -9.03 8.37
CA ARG A 70 0.76 -10.17 7.65
C ARG A 70 -0.19 -11.37 7.64
N PRO A 71 -0.08 -12.26 6.65
CA PRO A 71 -0.80 -13.52 6.66
C PRO A 71 -0.50 -14.29 7.95
N ALA A 72 -1.55 -14.74 8.63
CA ALA A 72 -1.45 -15.54 9.84
C ALA A 72 -1.96 -16.97 9.60
N PRO A 73 -1.49 -17.95 10.39
CA PRO A 73 -2.08 -19.27 10.36
C PRO A 73 -3.53 -19.24 10.87
N SER A 74 -4.39 -20.00 10.19
CA SER A 74 -5.81 -20.19 10.52
C SER A 74 -6.04 -20.51 12.01
N PRO A 75 -7.11 -19.99 12.66
CA PRO A 75 -8.30 -19.34 12.08
C PRO A 75 -8.15 -17.84 11.78
N ILE A 76 -7.07 -17.19 12.21
CA ILE A 76 -6.85 -15.76 11.99
C ILE A 76 -6.21 -15.62 10.60
N PHE A 77 -6.84 -14.88 9.69
CA PHE A 77 -6.28 -14.64 8.35
C PHE A 77 -5.18 -13.58 8.38
N TRP A 78 -5.30 -12.57 9.26
CA TRP A 78 -4.41 -11.42 9.33
C TRP A 78 -3.92 -11.17 10.76
N GLU A 79 -2.61 -11.04 10.94
CA GLU A 79 -2.02 -10.60 12.21
C GLU A 79 -1.47 -9.17 12.05
N PRO A 80 -1.86 -8.21 12.92
CA PRO A 80 -1.28 -6.88 12.92
C PRO A 80 0.24 -6.89 13.09
N ASP A 81 0.95 -6.23 12.17
CA ASP A 81 2.41 -6.13 12.25
C ASP A 81 2.82 -4.97 13.16
N SER A 82 3.04 -5.30 14.43
CA SER A 82 3.47 -4.35 15.46
C SER A 82 4.86 -3.73 15.24
N ALA A 83 5.62 -4.15 14.23
CA ALA A 83 6.90 -3.55 13.87
C ALA A 83 6.74 -2.12 13.33
N TYR A 84 5.59 -1.79 12.73
CA TYR A 84 5.33 -0.46 12.20
C TYR A 84 4.53 0.40 13.20
N GLN A 85 5.12 1.50 13.64
CA GLN A 85 4.54 2.36 14.68
C GLN A 85 4.69 3.85 14.36
N GLY A 86 3.89 4.68 15.01
CA GLY A 86 3.96 6.15 14.89
C GLY A 86 2.79 6.74 14.12
N SER A 87 3.01 7.92 13.52
CA SER A 87 2.01 8.54 12.65
C SER A 87 1.83 7.75 11.35
N HIS A 88 0.76 8.01 10.60
CA HIS A 88 0.56 7.37 9.29
C HIS A 88 1.74 7.58 8.34
N GLU A 89 2.34 8.77 8.38
CA GLU A 89 3.54 9.10 7.61
C GLU A 89 4.77 8.33 8.08
N ASP A 90 4.91 8.09 9.39
CA ASP A 90 6.01 7.28 9.92
C ASP A 90 5.87 5.82 9.51
N ILE A 91 4.66 5.26 9.59
CA ILE A 91 4.36 3.88 9.17
C ILE A 91 4.64 3.73 7.67
N ALA A 92 4.10 4.61 6.84
CA ALA A 92 4.31 4.56 5.39
C ALA A 92 5.80 4.66 5.00
N ARG A 93 6.55 5.54 5.67
CA ARG A 93 8.00 5.66 5.49
C ARG A 93 8.73 4.38 5.87
N GLN A 94 8.43 3.79 7.02
CA GLN A 94 9.05 2.52 7.47
C GLN A 94 8.82 1.38 6.47
N VAL A 95 7.58 1.24 5.97
CA VAL A 95 7.24 0.23 4.96
C VAL A 95 8.05 0.43 3.67
N VAL A 96 8.11 1.67 3.16
CA VAL A 96 8.86 1.99 1.94
C VAL A 96 10.36 1.78 2.14
N ASP A 97 10.92 2.18 3.29
CA ASP A 97 12.34 1.98 3.60
C ASP A 97 12.69 0.48 3.69
N GLU A 98 11.82 -0.33 4.29
CA GLU A 98 12.01 -1.78 4.38
C GLU A 98 11.96 -2.45 3.01
N TRP A 99 10.98 -2.07 2.17
CA TRP A 99 10.87 -2.52 0.78
C TRP A 99 12.11 -2.16 -0.03
N LYS A 100 12.57 -0.91 0.03
CA LYS A 100 13.80 -0.45 -0.64
C LYS A 100 15.05 -1.20 -0.19
N SER A 101 15.08 -1.63 1.07
CA SER A 101 16.18 -2.41 1.63
C SER A 101 16.16 -3.89 1.22
N ASN A 102 15.19 -4.31 0.38
CA ASN A 102 14.92 -5.70 -0.02
C ASN A 102 14.60 -6.65 1.15
N LYS A 103 14.20 -6.10 2.31
CA LYS A 103 13.74 -6.90 3.46
C LYS A 103 12.25 -7.21 3.40
N LEU A 104 11.50 -6.37 2.69
CA LEU A 104 10.09 -6.57 2.41
C LEU A 104 9.88 -6.84 0.92
N VAL A 105 9.33 -8.01 0.61
CA VAL A 105 8.98 -8.40 -0.76
C VAL A 105 7.50 -8.06 -1.00
N PRO A 106 7.16 -7.33 -2.09
CA PRO A 106 5.77 -7.02 -2.42
C PRO A 106 5.14 -8.22 -3.15
N ASP A 107 4.89 -9.31 -2.43
CA ASP A 107 4.19 -10.50 -2.93
C ASP A 107 2.91 -10.80 -2.13
N HIS A 108 2.21 -11.87 -2.49
CA HIS A 108 0.95 -12.28 -1.86
C HIS A 108 1.13 -12.72 -0.40
N ASP A 109 2.32 -13.16 0.00
CA ASP A 109 2.64 -13.58 1.37
C ASP A 109 3.27 -12.43 2.19
N GLY A 110 3.45 -11.27 1.57
CA GLY A 110 4.12 -10.10 2.13
C GLY A 110 3.23 -9.24 3.03
N LEU A 111 3.42 -7.92 2.94
CA LEU A 111 2.68 -6.96 3.76
C LEU A 111 1.36 -6.57 3.10
N TRP A 112 0.30 -6.54 3.90
CA TRP A 112 -1.03 -6.11 3.51
C TRP A 112 -1.56 -5.04 4.46
N PHE A 113 -2.68 -4.43 4.09
CA PHE A 113 -3.40 -3.45 4.89
C PHE A 113 -4.89 -3.82 4.93
N CYS A 114 -5.46 -4.02 6.11
CA CYS A 114 -6.89 -4.28 6.31
C CYS A 114 -7.49 -3.36 7.36
N LEU A 115 -8.80 -3.17 7.32
CA LEU A 115 -9.53 -2.51 8.39
C LEU A 115 -9.53 -3.43 9.63
N PRO A 116 -9.28 -2.92 10.85
CA PRO A 116 -9.18 -3.74 12.06
C PRO A 116 -10.36 -4.70 12.31
N GLY A 117 -11.57 -4.35 11.86
CA GLY A 117 -12.76 -5.21 11.99
C GLY A 117 -12.78 -6.40 11.03
N ASP A 118 -12.02 -6.35 9.94
CA ASP A 118 -11.92 -7.40 8.92
C ASP A 118 -10.62 -8.22 9.07
N CYS A 119 -9.69 -7.75 9.92
CA CYS A 119 -8.41 -8.42 10.19
C CYS A 119 -8.52 -9.62 11.14
N THR A 120 -9.64 -9.80 11.85
CA THR A 120 -9.85 -10.92 12.79
C THR A 120 -11.06 -11.74 12.36
N ALA A 121 -10.86 -13.03 12.12
CA ALA A 121 -11.96 -13.99 11.95
C ALA A 121 -12.83 -14.08 13.20
#